data_AF-A0A3C0IUH4-F1
#
_entry.id   AF-A0A3C0IUH4-F1
#
_cell.length_a   1.000
_cell.length_b   1.000
_cell.length_c   1.000
_cell.angle_alpha   90.00
_cell.angle_beta   90.00
_cell.angle_gamma   90.00
#
_symmetry.space_group_name_H-M   'P 1'
#
loop_
_entity.id
_entity.type
_entity.pdbx_description
1 polymer ?
#
loop_
_entity_poly.entity_id
_entity_poly.type
_entity_poly.pdbx_seq_one_letter_code
_entity_poly.pdbx_strand_id
1 'polypeptide(L)'
;MSTYNSQRSRVILIVFASVFVVIILQLLNLQLFSAKYRLQAESNAIYRKTVYPDRGIIFDRKKQAILENTIMFDLVVTPNDVKGVDTTALCRILNIDTAEFHKRVVTAIIKNGRYRPSVFVPLLRPELYAKLNENMYKFPGFVLAERPVRTYPFGVAANVLGYIGEVDTNFLKKHAEEGYEMGDYAGMTGLERSYEKVLMGQRGVQRFIRDNKARIQGSYV
;
A
#
# COMPACT_ATOMS: atom_id res chain seq x y z
N MET A 1 14.40 -47.27 -59.33
CA MET A 1 13.28 -46.35 -59.02
C MET A 1 13.34 -45.95 -57.53
N SER A 2 14.42 -45.30 -57.08
CA SER A 2 14.67 -44.99 -55.64
C SER A 2 15.33 -43.63 -55.40
N THR A 3 15.43 -42.78 -56.42
CA THR A 3 16.06 -41.45 -56.33
C THR A 3 15.06 -40.33 -56.09
N TYR A 4 13.81 -40.49 -56.54
CA TYR A 4 12.73 -39.51 -56.36
C TYR A 4 12.26 -39.35 -54.90
N ASN A 5 12.27 -40.44 -54.12
CA ASN A 5 11.83 -40.40 -52.71
C ASN A 5 12.85 -39.68 -51.81
N SER A 6 14.15 -39.78 -52.14
CA SER A 6 15.22 -39.08 -51.42
C SER A 6 15.17 -37.56 -51.63
N GLN A 7 14.80 -37.10 -52.84
CA GLN A 7 14.68 -35.68 -53.14
C GLN A 7 13.51 -35.02 -52.39
N ARG A 8 12.33 -35.65 -52.33
CA ARG A 8 11.18 -35.12 -51.57
C ARG A 8 11.46 -35.07 -50.06
N SER A 9 12.10 -36.12 -49.53
CA SER A 9 12.50 -36.16 -48.12
C SER A 9 13.52 -35.07 -47.77
N ARG A 10 14.52 -34.78 -48.62
CA ARG A 10 15.46 -33.67 -48.42
C ARG A 10 14.78 -32.30 -48.45
N VAL A 11 13.84 -32.09 -49.37
CA VAL A 11 13.10 -30.82 -49.44
C VAL A 11 12.29 -30.58 -48.17
N ILE A 12 11.58 -31.61 -47.68
CA ILE A 12 10.83 -31.54 -46.41
C ILE A 12 11.77 -31.25 -45.24
N LEU A 13 12.95 -31.89 -45.19
CA LEU A 13 13.93 -31.68 -44.14
C LEU A 13 14.50 -30.25 -44.14
N ILE A 14 14.75 -29.68 -45.33
CA ILE A 14 15.22 -28.28 -45.47
C ILE A 14 14.14 -27.30 -45.01
N VAL A 15 12.88 -27.54 -45.37
CA VAL A 15 11.76 -26.70 -44.92
C VAL A 15 11.57 -26.79 -43.39
N PHE A 16 11.68 -27.99 -42.82
CA PHE A 16 11.62 -28.15 -41.37
C PHE A 16 12.80 -27.46 -40.66
N ALA A 17 14.01 -27.62 -41.19
CA ALA A 17 15.20 -26.97 -40.65
C ALA A 17 15.10 -25.44 -40.74
N SER A 18 14.59 -24.89 -41.82
CA SER A 18 14.43 -23.43 -41.96
C SER A 18 13.42 -22.86 -40.97
N VAL A 19 12.30 -23.55 -40.72
CA VAL A 19 11.33 -23.16 -39.68
C VAL A 19 11.98 -23.17 -38.29
N PHE A 20 12.75 -24.21 -37.96
CA PHE A 20 13.48 -24.27 -36.69
C PHE A 20 14.50 -23.14 -36.55
N VAL A 21 15.23 -22.81 -37.61
CA VAL A 21 16.19 -21.69 -37.62
C VAL A 21 15.48 -20.36 -37.37
N VAL A 22 14.32 -20.13 -37.99
CA VAL A 22 13.52 -18.92 -37.75
C VAL A 22 13.04 -18.84 -36.29
N ILE A 23 12.59 -19.95 -35.70
CA ILE A 23 12.18 -19.99 -34.29
C ILE A 23 13.37 -19.71 -33.36
N ILE A 24 14.54 -20.29 -33.64
CA ILE A 24 15.76 -20.07 -32.85
C ILE A 24 16.20 -18.60 -32.93
N LEU A 25 16.21 -18.01 -34.13
CA LEU A 25 16.54 -16.60 -34.31
C LEU A 25 15.57 -15.68 -33.54
N GLN A 26 14.27 -16.02 -33.55
CA GLN A 26 13.28 -15.26 -32.80
C GLN A 26 13.46 -15.41 -31.28
N LEU A 27 13.80 -16.62 -30.79
CA LEU A 27 14.11 -16.85 -29.39
C LEU A 27 15.36 -16.08 -28.95
N LEU A 28 16.41 -16.07 -29.76
CA LEU A 28 17.63 -15.30 -29.49
C LEU A 28 17.34 -13.80 -29.46
N ASN A 29 16.51 -13.30 -30.38
CA ASN A 29 16.05 -11.91 -30.38
C ASN A 29 15.33 -11.58 -29.05
N LEU A 30 14.40 -12.45 -28.64
CA LEU A 30 13.66 -12.26 -27.40
C LEU A 30 14.57 -12.32 -26.15
N GLN A 31 15.52 -13.25 -26.07
CA GLN A 31 16.36 -13.40 -24.89
C GLN A 31 17.51 -12.39 -24.78
N LEU A 32 18.17 -12.07 -25.90
CA LEU A 32 19.39 -11.23 -25.90
C LEU A 32 19.11 -9.76 -26.17
N PHE A 33 18.14 -9.43 -27.04
CA PHE A 33 17.92 -8.05 -27.49
C PHE A 33 16.70 -7.39 -26.84
N SER A 34 15.73 -8.17 -26.35
CA SER A 34 14.49 -7.62 -25.80
C SER A 34 14.45 -7.58 -24.26
N ALA A 35 15.12 -6.58 -23.67
CA ALA A 35 15.01 -6.30 -22.24
C ALA A 35 13.55 -6.00 -21.79
N LYS A 36 12.69 -5.57 -22.72
CA LYS A 36 11.30 -5.18 -22.48
C LYS A 36 10.44 -6.31 -21.90
N TYR A 37 10.51 -7.52 -22.45
CA TYR A 37 9.66 -8.63 -21.97
C TYR A 37 10.12 -9.17 -20.63
N ARG A 38 11.44 -9.15 -20.37
CA ARG A 38 11.98 -9.46 -19.05
C ARG A 38 11.51 -8.45 -18.00
N LEU A 39 11.58 -7.15 -18.30
CA LEU A 39 11.09 -6.10 -17.40
C LEU A 39 9.58 -6.19 -17.15
N GLN A 40 8.78 -6.56 -18.15
CA GLN A 40 7.33 -6.77 -17.99
C GLN A 40 7.01 -8.03 -17.17
N ALA A 41 7.77 -9.11 -17.34
CA ALA A 41 7.64 -10.31 -16.52
C ALA A 41 8.03 -10.00 -15.07
N GLU A 42 9.13 -9.27 -14.85
CA GLU A 42 9.56 -8.82 -13.54
C GLU A 42 8.55 -7.85 -12.90
N SER A 43 7.94 -6.91 -13.64
CA SER A 43 6.94 -6.00 -13.05
C SER A 43 5.64 -6.71 -12.65
N ASN A 44 5.30 -7.80 -13.32
CA ASN A 44 4.13 -8.60 -12.98
C ASN A 44 4.40 -9.54 -11.80
N ALA A 45 5.61 -10.10 -11.72
CA ALA A 45 6.01 -10.99 -10.64
C ALA A 45 6.41 -10.24 -9.36
N ILE A 46 6.97 -9.04 -9.46
CA ILE A 46 7.53 -8.29 -8.32
C ILE A 46 6.60 -7.13 -7.94
N TYR A 47 5.98 -7.25 -6.78
CA TYR A 47 5.25 -6.18 -6.13
C TYR A 47 6.16 -5.35 -5.24
N ARG A 48 6.29 -4.05 -5.54
CA ARG A 48 7.01 -3.10 -4.71
C ARG A 48 6.03 -2.47 -3.72
N LYS A 49 6.32 -2.60 -2.43
CA LYS A 49 5.60 -1.95 -1.34
C LYS A 49 6.51 -0.91 -0.71
N THR A 50 6.11 0.36 -0.78
CA THR A 50 6.80 1.45 -0.09
C THR A 50 6.62 1.28 1.42
N VAL A 51 7.73 1.35 2.15
CA VAL A 51 7.76 1.32 3.62
C VAL A 51 8.11 2.71 4.10
N TYR A 52 7.15 3.35 4.76
CA TYR A 52 7.33 4.68 5.30
C TYR A 52 8.15 4.62 6.58
N PRO A 53 9.19 5.46 6.73
CA PRO A 53 9.92 5.57 7.97
C PRO A 53 9.09 6.35 9.00
N ASP A 54 9.41 6.17 10.27
CA ASP A 54 8.87 7.03 11.31
C ASP A 54 9.43 8.45 11.17
N ARG A 55 8.55 9.44 11.31
CA ARG A 55 8.91 10.85 11.22
C ARG A 55 9.79 11.27 12.40
N GLY A 56 10.81 12.09 12.18
CA GLY A 56 11.74 12.52 13.24
C GLY A 56 11.05 13.18 14.44
N ILE A 57 11.52 12.89 15.65
CA ILE A 57 11.02 13.51 16.89
C ILE A 57 11.75 14.84 17.13
N ILE A 58 11.04 15.88 17.55
CA ILE A 58 11.63 17.17 17.91
C ILE A 58 11.75 17.26 19.43
N PHE A 59 12.95 17.62 19.89
CA PHE A 59 13.25 17.79 21.31
C PHE A 59 13.54 19.25 21.64
N ASP A 60 13.17 19.66 22.85
CA ASP A 60 13.65 20.92 23.45
C ASP A 60 15.10 20.78 23.95
N ARG A 61 15.73 21.89 24.34
CA ARG A 61 17.06 22.00 24.95
C ARG A 61 17.25 21.05 26.14
N LYS A 62 16.18 20.73 26.88
CA LYS A 62 16.19 19.78 27.99
C LYS A 62 15.97 18.31 27.57
N LYS A 63 16.03 18.00 26.27
CA LYS A 63 15.73 16.69 25.67
C LYS A 63 14.31 16.16 25.92
N GLN A 64 13.36 17.06 26.20
CA GLN A 64 11.95 16.69 26.29
C GLN A 64 11.33 16.69 24.89
N ALA A 65 10.62 15.63 24.53
CA ALA A 65 9.94 15.53 23.23
C ALA A 65 8.79 16.55 23.20
N ILE A 66 8.94 17.57 22.36
CA ILE A 66 7.90 18.59 22.15
C ILE A 66 6.94 18.20 21.03
N LEU A 67 7.39 17.28 20.17
CA LEU A 67 6.64 16.85 19.00
C LEU A 67 7.10 15.43 18.64
N GLU A 68 6.17 14.48 18.75
CA GLU A 68 6.44 13.04 18.65
C GLU A 68 5.37 12.33 17.81
N ASN A 69 5.62 11.06 17.48
CA ASN A 69 4.62 10.21 16.83
C ASN A 69 4.04 9.27 17.88
N THR A 70 2.72 9.22 17.98
CA THR A 70 2.00 8.24 18.79
C THR A 70 1.24 7.29 17.88
N ILE A 71 1.32 6.00 18.16
CA ILE A 71 0.52 4.99 17.47
C ILE A 71 -0.91 5.07 18.00
N MET A 72 -1.84 5.39 17.12
CA MET A 72 -3.28 5.31 17.35
C MET A 72 -3.84 4.18 16.50
N PHE A 73 -5.06 3.75 16.79
CA PHE A 73 -5.71 2.68 16.03
C PHE A 73 -6.98 3.19 15.37
N ASP A 74 -7.16 2.85 14.10
CA ASP A 74 -8.40 3.04 13.37
C ASP A 74 -9.16 1.71 13.33
N LEU A 75 -10.47 1.74 13.60
CA LEU A 75 -11.34 0.60 13.31
C LEU A 75 -11.67 0.64 11.82
N VAL A 76 -11.24 -0.37 11.08
CA VAL A 76 -11.39 -0.48 9.63
C VAL A 76 -12.40 -1.56 9.30
N VAL A 77 -13.24 -1.32 8.30
CA VAL A 77 -14.26 -2.25 7.80
C VAL A 77 -14.01 -2.62 6.35
N THR A 78 -14.11 -3.91 6.02
CA THR A 78 -14.20 -4.41 4.66
C THR A 78 -15.65 -4.83 4.40
N PRO A 79 -16.47 -4.01 3.71
CA PRO A 79 -17.93 -4.21 3.64
C PRO A 79 -18.38 -5.59 3.14
N ASN A 80 -17.61 -6.21 2.23
CA ASN A 80 -17.90 -7.55 1.71
C ASN A 80 -17.83 -8.65 2.79
N ASP A 81 -17.00 -8.46 3.81
CA ASP A 81 -16.68 -9.47 4.82
C ASP A 81 -17.53 -9.32 6.09
N VAL A 82 -18.35 -8.26 6.17
CA VAL A 82 -19.31 -7.97 7.26
C VAL A 82 -20.58 -8.83 7.12
N LYS A 83 -20.44 -10.13 6.90
CA LYS A 83 -21.57 -11.06 6.80
C LYS A 83 -21.73 -11.82 8.11
N GLY A 84 -22.91 -11.78 8.72
CA GLY A 84 -23.21 -12.49 9.96
C GLY A 84 -22.57 -11.88 11.22
N VAL A 85 -22.16 -10.61 11.16
CA VAL A 85 -21.63 -9.87 12.32
C VAL A 85 -22.76 -9.53 13.28
N ASP A 86 -22.50 -9.68 14.58
CA ASP A 86 -23.36 -9.12 15.63
C ASP A 86 -23.21 -7.59 15.65
N THR A 87 -24.04 -6.92 14.84
CA THR A 87 -24.07 -5.45 14.74
C THR A 87 -24.46 -4.82 16.06
N THR A 88 -25.30 -5.47 16.86
CA THR A 88 -25.80 -4.92 18.13
C THR A 88 -24.70 -4.87 19.18
N ALA A 89 -23.88 -5.92 19.30
CA ALA A 89 -22.74 -5.93 20.19
C ALA A 89 -21.71 -4.85 19.83
N LEU A 90 -21.41 -4.70 18.54
CA LEU A 90 -20.47 -3.66 18.08
C LEU A 90 -21.02 -2.25 18.33
N CYS A 91 -22.31 -2.03 18.06
CA CYS A 91 -22.98 -0.76 18.33
C CYS A 91 -22.93 -0.39 19.83
N ARG A 92 -23.11 -1.36 20.73
CA ARG A 92 -22.98 -1.14 22.19
C ARG A 92 -21.57 -0.75 22.62
N ILE A 93 -20.55 -1.40 22.06
CA ILE A 93 -19.14 -1.09 22.39
C ILE A 93 -18.79 0.33 21.90
N LEU A 94 -19.19 0.66 20.67
CA LEU A 94 -18.91 1.96 20.06
C LEU A 94 -19.85 3.08 20.53
N ASN A 95 -20.91 2.73 21.27
CA ASN A 95 -21.97 3.64 21.70
C ASN A 95 -22.62 4.39 20.51
N ILE A 96 -22.92 3.66 19.43
CA ILE A 96 -23.59 4.17 18.22
C ILE A 96 -24.91 3.44 18.00
N ASP A 97 -25.80 4.05 17.22
CA ASP A 97 -27.03 3.39 16.78
C ASP A 97 -26.80 2.51 15.53
N THR A 98 -27.66 1.51 15.37
CA THR A 98 -27.75 0.66 14.19
C THR A 98 -27.95 1.45 12.91
N ALA A 99 -28.74 2.54 12.92
CA ALA A 99 -28.90 3.40 11.74
C ALA A 99 -27.57 4.05 11.33
N GLU A 100 -26.79 4.51 12.30
CA GLU A 100 -25.47 5.10 12.07
C GLU A 100 -24.48 4.07 11.55
N PHE A 101 -24.49 2.86 12.10
CA PHE A 101 -23.69 1.75 11.62
C PHE A 101 -23.92 1.49 10.12
N HIS A 102 -25.18 1.32 9.71
CA HIS A 102 -25.53 1.08 8.31
C HIS A 102 -25.12 2.25 7.42
N LYS A 103 -25.34 3.48 7.88
CA LYS A 103 -24.93 4.69 7.15
C LYS A 103 -23.41 4.68 6.88
N ARG A 104 -22.59 4.41 7.90
CA ARG A 104 -21.13 4.38 7.79
C ARG A 104 -20.65 3.27 6.85
N VAL A 105 -21.27 2.08 6.90
CA VAL A 105 -20.95 0.98 5.97
C VAL A 105 -21.30 1.38 4.53
N VAL A 106 -22.47 1.99 4.29
CA VAL A 106 -22.85 2.48 2.96
C VAL A 106 -21.89 3.56 2.47
N THR A 107 -21.50 4.50 3.32
CA THR A 107 -20.50 5.52 2.99
C THR A 107 -19.15 4.90 2.62
N ALA A 108 -18.71 3.87 3.35
CA ALA A 108 -17.49 3.13 3.02
C ALA A 108 -17.57 2.46 1.64
N ILE A 109 -18.72 1.84 1.32
CA ILE A 109 -18.96 1.23 0.00
C ILE A 109 -18.91 2.28 -1.12
N ILE A 110 -19.54 3.43 -0.93
CA ILE A 110 -19.56 4.51 -1.92
C ILE A 110 -18.15 5.07 -2.14
N LYS A 111 -17.38 5.25 -1.07
CA LYS A 111 -16.06 5.89 -1.13
C LYS A 111 -14.99 4.97 -1.76
N ASN A 112 -14.91 3.71 -1.31
CA ASN A 112 -13.79 2.82 -1.64
C ASN A 112 -14.21 1.51 -2.35
N GLY A 113 -15.50 1.22 -2.43
CA GLY A 113 -16.06 -0.03 -2.95
C GLY A 113 -16.25 -1.10 -1.87
N ARG A 114 -16.78 -2.27 -2.27
CA ARG A 114 -17.13 -3.36 -1.33
C ARG A 114 -15.94 -4.17 -0.82
N TYR A 115 -14.88 -4.27 -1.61
CA TYR A 115 -13.73 -5.15 -1.35
C TYR A 115 -12.53 -4.44 -0.73
N ARG A 116 -12.57 -3.10 -0.63
CA ARG A 116 -11.46 -2.33 -0.08
C ARG A 116 -11.73 -1.98 1.39
N PRO A 117 -10.73 -2.15 2.26
CA PRO A 117 -10.83 -1.70 3.64
C PRO A 117 -11.05 -0.19 3.69
N SER A 118 -11.93 0.24 4.60
CA SER A 118 -12.30 1.64 4.80
C SER A 118 -12.34 1.96 6.28
N VAL A 119 -11.88 3.15 6.67
CA VAL A 119 -11.96 3.58 8.07
C VAL A 119 -13.42 3.72 8.49
N PHE A 120 -13.82 2.98 9.53
CA PHE A 120 -15.16 3.00 10.13
C PHE A 120 -15.23 3.93 11.35
N VAL A 121 -14.23 3.85 12.23
CA VAL A 121 -14.01 4.80 13.32
C VAL A 121 -12.52 5.17 13.33
N PRO A 122 -12.17 6.45 13.09
CA PRO A 122 -10.79 6.89 13.21
C PRO A 122 -10.40 7.11 14.68
N LEU A 123 -9.11 6.98 14.99
CA LEU A 123 -8.47 7.40 16.24
C LEU A 123 -9.20 6.90 17.50
N LEU A 124 -9.21 5.59 17.68
CA LEU A 124 -9.78 4.95 18.85
C LEU A 124 -9.07 5.38 20.13
N ARG A 125 -9.87 5.70 21.15
CA ARG A 125 -9.34 5.92 22.51
C ARG A 125 -8.79 4.59 23.06
N PRO A 126 -7.75 4.62 23.91
CA PRO A 126 -7.14 3.40 24.46
C PRO A 126 -8.15 2.45 25.14
N GLU A 127 -9.11 3.00 25.88
CA GLU A 127 -10.16 2.21 26.55
C GLU A 127 -11.08 1.48 25.56
N LEU A 128 -11.44 2.15 24.46
CA LEU A 128 -12.30 1.60 23.43
C LEU A 128 -11.55 0.56 22.59
N TYR A 129 -10.28 0.85 22.28
CA TYR A 129 -9.37 -0.08 21.63
C TYR A 129 -9.28 -1.39 22.42
N ALA A 130 -9.04 -1.34 23.73
CA ALA A 130 -8.94 -2.55 24.56
C ALA A 130 -10.21 -3.41 24.48
N LYS A 131 -11.39 -2.79 24.65
CA LYS A 131 -12.70 -3.47 24.55
C LYS A 131 -12.96 -4.10 23.18
N LEU A 132 -12.58 -3.41 22.11
CA LEU A 132 -12.71 -3.92 20.74
C LEU A 132 -11.73 -5.07 20.50
N ASN A 133 -10.48 -4.91 20.90
CA ASN A 133 -9.42 -5.90 20.70
C ASN A 133 -9.77 -7.24 21.35
N GLU A 134 -10.30 -7.22 22.58
CA GLU A 134 -10.78 -8.42 23.28
C GLU A 134 -11.92 -9.15 22.55
N ASN A 135 -12.75 -8.41 21.80
CA ASN A 135 -13.94 -8.95 21.13
C ASN A 135 -13.78 -9.06 19.61
N MET A 136 -12.59 -8.80 19.05
CA MET A 136 -12.38 -8.69 17.60
C MET A 136 -12.77 -9.97 16.85
N TYR A 137 -12.61 -11.14 17.48
CA TYR A 137 -13.02 -12.43 16.93
C TYR A 137 -14.53 -12.54 16.63
N LYS A 138 -15.37 -11.71 17.27
CA LYS A 138 -16.83 -11.66 17.04
C LYS A 138 -17.23 -10.78 15.85
N PHE A 139 -16.31 -9.98 15.31
CA PHE A 139 -16.59 -8.96 14.31
C PHE A 139 -15.85 -9.25 13.00
N PRO A 140 -16.21 -10.32 12.26
CA PRO A 140 -15.62 -10.59 10.95
C PRO A 140 -15.80 -9.39 10.01
N GLY A 141 -14.76 -9.10 9.24
CA GLY A 141 -14.72 -7.92 8.35
C GLY A 141 -14.31 -6.62 9.02
N PHE A 142 -14.10 -6.60 10.34
CA PHE A 142 -13.47 -5.50 11.05
C PHE A 142 -12.03 -5.83 11.44
N VAL A 143 -11.15 -4.84 11.34
CA VAL A 143 -9.73 -4.95 11.72
C VAL A 143 -9.29 -3.66 12.40
N LEU A 144 -8.44 -3.77 13.42
CA LEU A 144 -7.75 -2.62 14.01
C LEU A 144 -6.48 -2.35 13.20
N ALA A 145 -6.44 -1.21 12.53
CA ALA A 145 -5.29 -0.77 11.75
C ALA A 145 -4.48 0.25 12.55
N GLU A 146 -3.18 0.03 12.66
CA GLU A 146 -2.26 1.00 13.24
C GLU A 146 -2.18 2.25 12.35
N ARG A 147 -2.26 3.41 12.98
CA ARG A 147 -2.11 4.71 12.36
C ARG A 147 -1.16 5.57 13.20
N PRO A 148 0.05 5.88 12.70
CA PRO A 148 0.91 6.85 13.35
C PRO A 148 0.29 8.25 13.24
N VAL A 149 0.20 8.95 14.37
CA VAL A 149 -0.34 10.31 14.45
C VAL A 149 0.70 11.22 15.10
N ARG A 150 0.80 12.45 14.59
CA ARG A 150 1.67 13.48 15.16
C ARG A 150 1.03 14.06 16.42
N THR A 151 1.71 13.93 17.55
CA THR A 151 1.22 14.38 18.87
C THR A 151 2.05 15.57 19.36
N TYR A 152 1.37 16.53 19.99
CA TYR A 152 1.91 17.78 20.52
C TYR A 152 1.69 17.83 22.04
N PRO A 153 2.56 17.21 22.86
CA PRO A 153 2.30 16.99 24.29
C PRO A 153 2.00 18.26 25.09
N PHE A 154 2.65 19.38 24.74
CA PHE A 154 2.52 20.64 25.49
C PHE A 154 1.41 21.56 24.96
N GLY A 155 0.85 21.31 23.78
CA GLY A 155 -0.22 22.14 23.20
C GLY A 155 0.12 23.62 22.97
N VAL A 156 1.42 23.99 22.95
CA VAL A 156 1.89 25.37 22.77
C VAL A 156 2.61 25.55 21.44
N ALA A 157 2.80 26.81 21.03
CA ALA A 157 3.62 27.21 19.89
C ALA A 157 3.21 26.60 18.54
N ALA A 158 1.90 26.39 18.31
CA ALA A 158 1.36 25.79 17.08
C ALA A 158 1.86 26.46 15.79
N ASN A 159 2.00 27.79 15.78
CA ASN A 159 2.53 28.53 14.62
C ASN A 159 4.03 28.28 14.37
N VAL A 160 4.80 28.05 15.44
CA VAL A 160 6.24 27.82 15.37
C VAL A 160 6.51 26.36 15.00
N LEU A 161 5.85 25.42 15.67
CA LEU A 161 5.98 23.99 15.39
C LEU A 161 5.40 23.65 14.02
N GLY A 162 4.25 24.23 13.69
CA GLY A 162 3.51 23.93 12.48
C GLY A 162 2.75 22.61 12.55
N TYR A 163 2.15 22.24 11.42
CA TYR A 163 1.35 21.03 11.29
C TYR A 163 1.67 20.28 9.99
N ILE A 164 1.24 19.01 9.96
CA ILE A 164 1.31 18.16 8.77
C ILE A 164 -0.04 18.13 8.04
N GLY A 165 0.01 18.02 6.72
CA GLY A 165 -1.16 17.92 5.86
C GLY A 165 -0.94 16.91 4.75
N GLU A 166 -2.03 16.36 4.22
CA GLU A 166 -1.98 15.50 3.04
C GLU A 166 -1.50 16.31 1.83
N VAL A 167 -0.60 15.73 1.05
CA VAL A 167 -0.03 16.40 -0.13
C VAL A 167 -1.09 16.58 -1.22
N ASP A 168 -1.18 17.79 -1.77
CA ASP A 168 -2.08 18.08 -2.89
C ASP A 168 -1.36 17.91 -4.24
N THR A 169 -2.12 17.96 -5.34
CA THR A 169 -1.56 17.82 -6.68
C THR A 169 -0.54 18.91 -7.02
N ASN A 170 -0.65 20.10 -6.41
CA ASN A 170 0.30 21.18 -6.65
C ASN A 170 1.61 20.96 -5.90
N PHE A 171 1.54 20.45 -4.68
CA PHE A 171 2.69 20.04 -3.88
C PHE A 171 3.45 18.93 -4.62
N LEU A 172 2.77 17.90 -5.10
CA LEU A 172 3.38 16.82 -5.87
C LEU A 172 4.11 17.32 -7.13
N LYS A 173 3.55 18.31 -7.84
CA LYS A 173 4.21 18.92 -9.00
C LYS A 173 5.47 19.70 -8.62
N LYS A 174 5.45 20.42 -7.49
CA LYS A 174 6.59 21.21 -7.01
C LYS A 174 7.70 20.33 -6.43
N HIS A 175 7.34 19.19 -5.85
CA HIS A 175 8.23 18.27 -5.14
C HIS A 175 8.32 16.91 -5.86
N ALA A 176 8.24 16.91 -7.20
CA ALA A 176 8.24 15.69 -8.00
C ALA A 176 9.52 14.85 -7.82
N GLU A 177 10.64 15.49 -7.52
CA GLU A 177 11.94 14.83 -7.30
C GLU A 177 12.08 14.25 -5.88
N GLU A 178 11.21 14.63 -4.94
CA GLU A 178 11.29 14.21 -3.53
C GLU A 178 10.54 12.89 -3.26
N GLY A 179 9.89 12.33 -4.28
CA GLY A 179 9.30 10.98 -4.23
C GLY A 179 8.00 10.88 -3.43
N TYR A 180 7.27 11.98 -3.26
CA TYR A 180 5.92 11.96 -2.69
C TYR A 180 4.91 11.31 -3.63
N GLU A 181 3.97 10.60 -3.04
CA GLU A 181 2.82 9.94 -3.66
C GLU A 181 1.52 10.54 -3.10
N MET A 182 0.40 10.34 -3.81
CA MET A 182 -0.91 10.77 -3.30
C MET A 182 -1.25 10.02 -2.01
N GLY A 183 -1.76 10.75 -1.01
CA GLY A 183 -2.07 10.22 0.31
C GLY A 183 -0.93 10.37 1.33
N ASP A 184 0.24 10.84 0.90
CA ASP A 184 1.34 11.13 1.82
C ASP A 184 1.08 12.39 2.63
N TYR A 185 1.67 12.45 3.82
CA TYR A 185 1.64 13.63 4.67
C TYR A 185 3.00 14.35 4.63
N ALA A 186 2.96 15.68 4.50
CA ALA A 186 4.12 16.55 4.56
C ALA A 186 3.87 17.71 5.55
N GLY A 187 4.94 18.29 6.06
CA GLY A 187 4.94 19.47 6.90
C GLY A 187 4.52 20.70 6.10
N MET A 188 3.42 21.33 6.51
CA MET A 188 2.81 22.45 5.78
C MET A 188 3.35 23.80 6.24
N THR A 189 3.68 23.93 7.52
CA THR A 189 4.08 25.19 8.17
C THR A 189 5.12 24.97 9.26
N GLY A 190 5.65 26.07 9.81
CA GLY A 190 6.54 26.06 10.96
C GLY A 190 7.80 25.21 10.78
N LEU A 191 8.29 24.65 11.90
CA LEU A 191 9.43 23.75 11.93
C LEU A 191 9.20 22.47 11.14
N GLU A 192 7.97 21.95 11.12
CA GLU A 192 7.61 20.76 10.34
C GLU A 192 7.96 20.94 8.85
N ARG A 193 7.64 22.11 8.27
CA ARG A 193 8.01 22.40 6.88
C ARG A 193 9.48 22.71 6.70
N SER A 194 10.06 23.51 7.60
CA SER A 194 11.47 23.92 7.49
C SER A 194 12.44 22.74 7.57
N TYR A 195 12.12 21.73 8.38
CA TYR A 195 12.94 20.54 8.59
C TYR A 195 12.36 19.28 7.91
N GLU A 196 11.41 19.42 6.99
CA GLU A 196 10.77 18.30 6.28
C GLU A 196 11.77 17.27 5.77
N LYS A 197 12.81 17.73 5.06
CA LYS A 197 13.82 16.85 4.45
C LYS A 197 14.55 15.96 5.45
N VAL A 198 14.65 16.40 6.70
CA VAL A 198 15.26 15.63 7.80
C VAL A 198 14.20 14.81 8.53
N LEU A 199 13.03 15.40 8.79
CA LEU A 199 11.95 14.79 9.55
C LEU A 199 11.28 13.63 8.79
N MET A 200 11.14 13.74 7.47
CA MET A 200 10.50 12.75 6.61
C MET A 200 11.26 11.42 6.57
N GLY A 201 12.56 11.43 6.86
CA GLY A 201 13.41 10.24 6.75
C GLY A 201 13.56 9.73 5.31
N GLN A 202 14.03 8.49 5.16
CA GLN A 202 14.20 7.83 3.87
C GLN A 202 13.21 6.68 3.73
N ARG A 203 12.48 6.65 2.61
CA ARG A 203 11.53 5.57 2.32
C ARG A 203 12.27 4.27 2.01
N GLY A 204 11.86 3.21 2.69
CA GLY A 204 12.24 1.86 2.33
C GLY A 204 11.38 1.35 1.16
N VAL A 205 11.91 0.37 0.43
CA VAL A 205 11.12 -0.39 -0.56
C VAL A 205 11.27 -1.86 -0.24
N GLN A 206 10.16 -2.50 0.13
CA GLN A 206 10.09 -3.95 0.22
C GLN A 206 9.56 -4.51 -1.08
N ARG A 207 10.20 -5.55 -1.59
CA ARG A 207 9.77 -6.25 -2.81
C ARG A 207 9.17 -7.58 -2.41
N PHE A 208 8.07 -7.96 -3.06
CA PHE A 208 7.35 -9.19 -2.80
C PHE A 208 7.10 -9.93 -4.11
N ILE A 209 7.15 -11.26 -4.09
CA ILE A 209 6.76 -12.08 -5.24
C ILE A 209 5.26 -12.29 -5.23
N ARG A 210 4.61 -12.07 -6.37
CA ARG A 210 3.19 -12.37 -6.58
C ARG A 210 3.01 -13.57 -7.50
N ASP A 211 2.07 -14.43 -7.12
CA ASP A 211 1.52 -15.49 -7.96
C ASP A 211 0.55 -14.90 -9.01
N ASN A 212 0.14 -15.68 -10.01
CA ASN A 212 -0.84 -15.30 -11.04
C ASN A 212 -2.19 -14.83 -10.48
N LYS A 213 -2.52 -15.25 -9.24
CA LYS A 213 -3.69 -14.80 -8.46
C LYS A 213 -3.44 -13.54 -7.63
N ALA A 214 -2.34 -12.81 -7.88
CA ALA A 214 -1.91 -11.61 -7.15
C ALA A 214 -1.68 -11.80 -5.63
N ARG A 215 -1.54 -13.05 -5.17
CA ARG A 215 -1.23 -13.38 -3.78
C ARG A 215 0.26 -13.22 -3.53
N ILE A 216 0.63 -12.57 -2.43
CA ILE A 216 2.02 -12.44 -2.00
C ILE A 216 2.52 -13.80 -1.50
N GLN A 217 3.57 -14.33 -2.13
CA GLN A 217 4.18 -15.62 -1.77
C GLN A 217 5.38 -15.47 -0.81
N GLY A 218 6.02 -14.30 -0.80
CA GLY A 218 7.17 -14.02 0.06
C GLY A 218 7.91 -12.75 -0.33
N SER A 219 8.92 -12.38 0.47
CA SER A 219 9.82 -11.28 0.15
C SER A 219 10.72 -11.65 -1.03
N TYR A 220 10.86 -10.73 -1.97
CA TYR A 220 11.86 -10.76 -3.04
C TYR A 220 13.05 -9.92 -2.57
N VAL A 221 14.26 -10.48 -2.58
CA VAL A 221 15.48 -9.79 -2.15
C VAL A 221 16.01 -8.92 -3.29
#